data_AF-A0A1F8SZT8-F1
#
_entry.id   AF-A0A1F8SZT8-F1
#
_cell.length_a   1.000
_cell.length_b   1.000
_cell.length_c   1.000
_cell.angle_alpha   90.00
_cell.angle_beta   90.00
_cell.angle_gamma   90.00
#
_symmetry.space_group_name_H-M   'P 1'
#
loop_
_entity.id
_entity.type
_entity.pdbx_description
1 polymer ?
#
loop_
_entity_poly.entity_id
_entity_poly.type
_entity_poly.pdbx_seq_one_letter_code
_entity_poly.pdbx_strand_id
1 'polypeptide(L)'
;MTQEEQPTPSVSLQRIVESAQRLGIELDEAEALQWMTALVSLKSSMDISVDPSSGVFGSKIVMLDFSSQELAHFREIGRLVEFEDQPGIVETALALSGSSAQSKIQTYPGDCDYFERVNIKAKSREEACKVLSRIMREKALNTQKGATYQLLEVKFGNYPFDGMRLDKSIRAGAPISWNPMEIQSGNIEVMQLDGTPAVISWEEVALNPGWCKLDWVVADPAHGRLSNASNMLDVTWEAPDETITPLDGYLDPYFQEVYLDAQSIPIFSKLAKHVSSDALDDYVNQLENEVYKYLTKDVNYGKVAKRLYNIFRLTGHYEEAAFLRDLFDEPTTMLYQVWSLIRTMDDAFKPGSGITMDQLIEQADQLVLAVIKVLEGDQEAEIVRLLLRLRNALSHQNLEEGLSGTAEAARFEVINLVNNFFYDKLSAIPTIKAYMDGISGTEKKIH
;
A
#
# COMPACT_ATOMS: atom_id res chain seq x y z
N MET A 1 7.42 20.41 -40.79
CA MET A 1 6.89 19.95 -39.48
C MET A 1 5.43 19.64 -39.68
N THR A 2 5.15 18.38 -40.01
CA THR A 2 3.79 17.84 -40.09
C THR A 2 3.30 17.63 -38.67
N GLN A 3 2.19 18.26 -38.30
CA GLN A 3 1.42 17.89 -37.12
C GLN A 3 0.93 16.46 -37.34
N GLU A 4 1.46 15.50 -36.59
CA GLU A 4 0.84 14.19 -36.49
C GLU A 4 -0.50 14.38 -35.79
N GLU A 5 -1.59 14.10 -36.52
CA GLU A 5 -2.92 13.97 -35.93
C GLU A 5 -2.85 12.90 -34.83
N GLN A 6 -3.17 13.29 -33.58
CA GLN A 6 -3.36 12.32 -32.52
C GLN A 6 -4.47 11.35 -32.94
N PRO A 7 -4.24 10.03 -32.86
CA PRO A 7 -5.24 9.05 -33.24
C PRO A 7 -6.51 9.25 -32.42
N THR A 8 -7.67 9.06 -33.05
CA THR A 8 -8.95 9.08 -32.35
C THR A 8 -9.00 7.96 -31.29
N PRO A 9 -9.72 8.15 -30.17
CA PRO A 9 -9.71 7.21 -29.03
C PRO A 9 -9.99 5.74 -29.40
N SER A 10 -10.83 5.52 -30.43
CA SER A 10 -11.16 4.17 -30.92
C SER A 10 -9.99 3.47 -31.65
N VAL A 11 -9.12 4.22 -32.33
CA VAL A 11 -7.96 3.66 -33.06
C VAL A 11 -6.80 3.37 -32.08
N SER A 12 -6.68 4.19 -31.04
CA SER A 12 -5.72 4.00 -29.95
C SER A 12 -6.03 2.72 -29.16
N LEU A 13 -7.30 2.52 -28.77
CA LEU A 13 -7.72 1.31 -28.06
C LEU A 13 -7.49 0.03 -28.87
N GLN A 14 -7.81 0.01 -30.16
CA GLN A 14 -7.58 -1.16 -31.01
C GLN A 14 -6.11 -1.60 -31.02
N ARG A 15 -5.18 -0.64 -31.06
CA ARG A 15 -3.74 -0.96 -30.99
C ARG A 15 -3.34 -1.54 -29.64
N ILE A 16 -3.98 -1.10 -28.55
CA ILE A 16 -3.76 -1.67 -27.22
C ILE A 16 -4.34 -3.07 -27.13
N VAL A 17 -5.54 -3.31 -27.63
CA VAL A 17 -6.16 -4.64 -27.71
C VAL A 17 -5.26 -5.61 -28.49
N GLU A 18 -4.79 -5.20 -29.67
CA GLU A 18 -3.85 -5.99 -30.49
C GLU A 18 -2.51 -6.24 -29.78
N SER A 19 -2.05 -5.30 -28.97
CA SER A 19 -0.81 -5.44 -28.20
C SER A 19 -1.00 -6.36 -26.99
N ALA A 20 -2.13 -6.25 -26.27
CA ALA A 20 -2.51 -7.14 -25.18
C ALA A 20 -2.63 -8.59 -25.66
N GLN A 21 -3.31 -8.83 -26.78
CA GLN A 21 -3.45 -10.16 -27.39
C GLN A 21 -2.09 -10.77 -27.76
N ARG A 22 -1.18 -9.99 -28.37
CA ARG A 22 0.18 -10.47 -28.69
C ARG A 22 1.00 -10.82 -27.44
N LEU A 23 0.67 -10.19 -26.32
CA LEU A 23 1.29 -10.45 -25.02
C LEU A 23 0.54 -11.54 -24.23
N GLY A 24 -0.55 -12.12 -24.74
CA GLY A 24 -1.34 -13.09 -24.00
C GLY A 24 -2.02 -12.50 -22.76
N ILE A 25 -2.39 -11.21 -22.80
CA ILE A 25 -3.26 -10.56 -21.81
C ILE A 25 -4.68 -10.59 -22.38
N GLU A 26 -5.64 -11.11 -21.62
CA GLU A 26 -7.04 -11.15 -22.01
C GLU A 26 -7.73 -9.83 -21.64
N LEU A 27 -7.84 -8.93 -22.62
CA LEU A 27 -8.54 -7.66 -22.47
C LEU A 27 -10.00 -7.80 -22.90
N ASP A 28 -10.95 -7.59 -21.99
CA ASP A 28 -12.37 -7.44 -22.33
C ASP A 28 -12.59 -6.03 -22.92
N GLU A 29 -12.64 -5.96 -24.25
CA GLU A 29 -12.80 -4.70 -24.98
C GLU A 29 -14.09 -3.96 -24.59
N ALA A 30 -15.17 -4.69 -24.30
CA ALA A 30 -16.44 -4.08 -23.94
C ALA A 30 -16.38 -3.47 -22.53
N GLU A 31 -15.79 -4.20 -21.58
CA GLU A 31 -15.59 -3.69 -20.22
C GLU A 31 -14.62 -2.50 -20.20
N ALA A 32 -13.50 -2.60 -20.91
CA ALA A 32 -12.52 -1.53 -21.03
C ALA A 32 -13.15 -0.25 -21.63
N LEU A 33 -13.95 -0.38 -22.71
CA LEU A 33 -14.67 0.74 -23.32
C LEU A 33 -15.67 1.38 -22.35
N GLN A 34 -16.44 0.57 -21.61
CA GLN A 34 -17.39 1.07 -20.62
C GLN A 34 -16.68 1.85 -19.50
N TRP A 35 -15.58 1.30 -18.99
CA TRP A 35 -14.77 1.92 -17.94
C TRP A 35 -14.15 3.24 -18.40
N MET A 36 -13.53 3.29 -19.58
CA MET A 36 -12.96 4.53 -20.12
C MET A 36 -14.05 5.59 -20.39
N THR A 37 -15.20 5.18 -20.91
CA THR A 37 -16.34 6.09 -21.13
C THR A 37 -16.81 6.69 -19.80
N ALA A 38 -16.87 5.88 -18.74
CA ALA A 38 -17.20 6.35 -17.40
C ALA A 38 -16.19 7.39 -16.92
N LEU A 39 -14.87 7.15 -17.08
CA LEU A 39 -13.83 8.11 -16.70
C LEU A 39 -13.91 9.43 -17.48
N VAL A 40 -14.10 9.38 -18.80
CA VAL A 40 -14.24 10.59 -19.65
C VAL A 40 -15.46 11.41 -19.25
N SER A 41 -16.51 10.77 -18.72
CA SER A 41 -17.73 11.46 -18.27
C SER A 41 -17.58 12.19 -16.93
N LEU A 42 -16.48 11.97 -16.20
CA LEU A 42 -16.24 12.61 -14.91
C LEU A 42 -15.85 14.07 -15.10
N LYS A 43 -16.50 14.95 -14.33
CA LYS A 43 -16.22 16.39 -14.34
C LYS A 43 -15.01 16.77 -13.49
N SER A 44 -14.70 15.94 -12.48
CA SER A 44 -13.62 16.15 -11.53
C SER A 44 -13.16 14.80 -10.96
N SER A 45 -11.85 14.63 -10.76
CA SER A 45 -11.27 13.48 -10.06
C SER A 45 -11.59 13.47 -8.55
N MET A 46 -12.09 14.59 -8.02
CA MET A 46 -12.50 14.76 -6.63
C MET A 46 -14.01 14.53 -6.40
N ASP A 47 -14.79 14.30 -7.46
CA ASP A 47 -16.20 13.96 -7.30
C ASP A 47 -16.33 12.63 -6.56
N ILE A 48 -17.20 12.56 -5.55
CA ILE A 48 -17.50 11.32 -4.83
C ILE A 48 -18.77 10.63 -5.34
N SER A 49 -18.86 9.33 -5.08
CA SER A 49 -20.08 8.54 -5.19
C SER A 49 -20.29 7.68 -3.95
N VAL A 50 -21.55 7.51 -3.56
CA VAL A 50 -21.97 6.65 -2.43
C VAL A 50 -22.73 5.46 -3.01
N ASP A 51 -22.37 4.25 -2.60
CA ASP A 51 -23.19 3.07 -2.85
C ASP A 51 -24.27 2.97 -1.77
N PRO A 52 -25.56 3.18 -2.11
CA PRO A 52 -26.64 3.17 -1.11
C PRO A 52 -26.89 1.80 -0.51
N SER A 53 -26.46 0.70 -1.16
CA SER A 53 -26.71 -0.66 -0.68
C SER A 53 -25.73 -1.08 0.40
N SER A 54 -24.46 -0.73 0.23
CA SER A 54 -23.40 -1.10 1.15
C SER A 54 -23.02 0.03 2.11
N GLY A 55 -23.31 1.28 1.77
CA GLY A 55 -22.93 2.47 2.54
C GLY A 55 -21.47 2.88 2.35
N VAL A 56 -20.72 2.26 1.45
CA VAL A 56 -19.34 2.70 1.14
C VAL A 56 -19.36 3.89 0.19
N PHE A 57 -18.32 4.71 0.23
CA PHE A 57 -18.17 5.85 -0.68
C PHE A 57 -16.71 6.16 -0.96
N GLY A 58 -16.45 6.88 -2.03
CA GLY A 58 -15.10 7.27 -2.42
C GLY A 58 -15.16 8.15 -3.67
N SER A 59 -13.99 8.51 -4.21
CA SER A 59 -13.95 9.18 -5.52
C SER A 59 -14.64 8.32 -6.58
N LYS A 60 -15.30 8.94 -7.56
CA LYS A 60 -15.99 8.19 -8.62
C LYS A 60 -15.03 7.28 -9.38
N ILE A 61 -13.76 7.69 -9.52
CA ILE A 61 -12.71 6.90 -10.17
C ILE A 61 -12.45 5.62 -9.37
N VAL A 62 -12.19 5.71 -8.06
CA VAL A 62 -11.91 4.50 -7.26
C VAL A 62 -13.12 3.58 -7.16
N MET A 63 -14.33 4.14 -7.13
CA MET A 63 -15.57 3.36 -7.08
C MET A 63 -15.83 2.55 -8.35
N LEU A 64 -15.27 2.93 -9.50
CA LEU A 64 -15.29 2.09 -10.72
C LEU A 64 -14.46 0.81 -10.53
N ASP A 65 -13.37 0.90 -9.78
CA ASP A 65 -12.39 -0.18 -9.56
C ASP A 65 -12.68 -1.02 -8.31
N PHE A 66 -13.68 -0.63 -7.52
CA PHE A 66 -14.07 -1.32 -6.29
C PHE A 66 -15.20 -2.33 -6.50
N SER A 67 -15.06 -3.51 -5.89
CA SER A 67 -16.08 -4.55 -5.74
C SER A 67 -16.43 -4.75 -4.27
N SER A 68 -17.73 -4.85 -3.97
CA SER A 68 -18.24 -5.06 -2.61
C SER A 68 -18.23 -6.53 -2.17
N GLN A 69 -17.73 -7.47 -2.99
CA GLN A 69 -17.77 -8.91 -2.71
C GLN A 69 -17.08 -9.28 -1.40
N GLU A 70 -15.89 -8.72 -1.16
CA GLU A 70 -15.07 -8.97 0.04
C GLU A 70 -15.28 -7.91 1.14
N LEU A 71 -16.28 -7.04 1.00
CA LEU A 71 -16.49 -5.91 1.93
C LEU A 71 -16.73 -6.37 3.37
N ALA A 72 -17.40 -7.50 3.58
CA ALA A 72 -17.63 -8.04 4.92
C ALA A 72 -16.32 -8.45 5.60
N HIS A 73 -15.40 -9.07 4.84
CA HIS A 73 -14.07 -9.44 5.31
C HIS A 73 -13.23 -8.20 5.65
N PHE A 74 -13.23 -7.21 4.76
CA PHE A 74 -12.56 -5.94 5.02
C PHE A 74 -13.13 -5.19 6.23
N ARG A 75 -14.44 -5.21 6.46
CA ARG A 75 -15.01 -4.60 7.69
C ARG A 75 -14.62 -5.36 8.96
N GLU A 76 -14.45 -6.67 8.90
CA GLU A 76 -13.98 -7.46 10.04
C GLU A 76 -12.54 -7.09 10.41
N ILE A 77 -11.65 -6.99 9.43
CA ILE A 77 -10.28 -6.51 9.67
C ILE A 77 -10.28 -5.02 10.04
N GLY A 78 -11.18 -4.23 9.46
CA GLY A 78 -11.43 -2.83 9.79
C GLY A 78 -11.62 -2.63 11.30
N ARG A 79 -12.44 -3.45 11.96
CA ARG A 79 -12.63 -3.43 13.42
C ARG A 79 -11.34 -3.62 14.21
N LEU A 80 -10.41 -4.41 13.69
CA LEU A 80 -9.09 -4.59 14.32
C LEU A 80 -8.24 -3.33 14.16
N VAL A 81 -8.26 -2.66 13.01
CA VAL A 81 -7.29 -1.60 12.70
C VAL A 81 -7.78 -0.18 12.97
N GLU A 82 -9.09 0.05 12.99
CA GLU A 82 -9.72 1.38 13.08
C GLU A 82 -9.46 2.08 14.42
N PHE A 83 -9.46 3.41 14.40
CA PHE A 83 -9.51 4.23 15.60
C PHE A 83 -10.96 4.61 15.90
N GLU A 84 -11.29 4.63 17.20
CA GLU A 84 -12.64 4.95 17.64
C GLU A 84 -12.83 6.46 17.80
N ASP A 85 -14.00 6.94 17.40
CA ASP A 85 -14.48 8.27 17.75
C ASP A 85 -14.49 8.47 19.27
N GLN A 86 -14.02 9.63 19.72
CA GLN A 86 -14.15 10.09 21.11
C GLN A 86 -14.98 11.36 21.11
N PRO A 87 -16.23 11.35 21.62
CA PRO A 87 -17.14 12.47 21.53
C PRO A 87 -16.50 13.81 21.94
N GLY A 88 -16.45 14.74 20.99
CA GLY A 88 -15.88 16.08 21.17
C GLY A 88 -14.36 16.17 21.19
N ILE A 89 -13.64 15.07 20.96
CA ILE A 89 -12.16 15.00 21.03
C ILE A 89 -11.57 14.41 19.76
N VAL A 90 -12.03 13.23 19.32
CA VAL A 90 -11.50 12.52 18.14
C VAL A 90 -12.64 12.18 17.21
N GLU A 91 -12.48 12.47 15.93
CA GLU A 91 -13.37 12.06 14.85
C GLU A 91 -12.58 11.25 13.83
N THR A 92 -13.11 10.10 13.42
CA THR A 92 -12.41 9.19 12.50
C THR A 92 -13.20 8.85 11.23
N ALA A 93 -12.48 8.47 10.18
CA ALA A 93 -13.07 7.96 8.94
C ALA A 93 -12.16 6.89 8.32
N LEU A 94 -12.49 5.62 8.56
CA LEU A 94 -11.76 4.49 8.01
C LEU A 94 -12.12 4.26 6.54
N ALA A 95 -11.09 4.09 5.72
CA ALA A 95 -11.18 3.72 4.31
C ALA A 95 -10.23 2.58 3.98
N LEU A 96 -10.60 1.80 2.97
CA LEU A 96 -9.64 0.98 2.24
C LEU A 96 -8.81 1.88 1.33
N SER A 97 -7.54 1.54 1.15
CA SER A 97 -6.63 2.23 0.25
C SER A 97 -5.83 1.24 -0.59
N GLY A 98 -5.00 1.77 -1.49
CA GLY A 98 -4.04 0.96 -2.25
C GLY A 98 -4.66 -0.26 -2.94
N SER A 99 -4.11 -1.44 -2.66
CA SER A 99 -4.55 -2.68 -3.29
C SER A 99 -5.96 -3.11 -2.90
N SER A 100 -6.35 -2.84 -1.65
CA SER A 100 -7.65 -3.23 -1.11
C SER A 100 -8.81 -2.39 -1.66
N ALA A 101 -8.53 -1.15 -2.07
CA ALA A 101 -9.52 -0.26 -2.70
C ALA A 101 -9.75 -0.54 -4.20
N GLN A 102 -8.88 -1.35 -4.83
CA GLN A 102 -8.90 -1.64 -6.28
C GLN A 102 -9.27 -3.10 -6.56
N SER A 103 -10.25 -3.65 -5.83
CA SER A 103 -10.54 -5.09 -5.80
C SER A 103 -11.04 -5.70 -7.10
N LYS A 104 -11.48 -4.91 -8.10
CA LYS A 104 -11.79 -5.43 -9.46
C LYS A 104 -10.54 -5.62 -10.33
N ILE A 105 -9.45 -4.95 -9.96
CA ILE A 105 -8.16 -4.99 -10.66
C ILE A 105 -7.21 -5.91 -9.91
N GLN A 106 -7.34 -5.95 -8.59
CA GLN A 106 -6.55 -6.80 -7.72
C GLN A 106 -7.50 -7.76 -7.01
N THR A 107 -8.02 -8.75 -7.75
CA THR A 107 -8.97 -9.75 -7.26
C THR A 107 -8.45 -10.50 -6.02
N TYR A 108 -7.12 -10.55 -5.87
CA TYR A 108 -6.47 -11.17 -4.71
C TYR A 108 -5.43 -10.23 -4.10
N PRO A 109 -5.84 -9.23 -3.31
CA PRO A 109 -4.91 -8.31 -2.70
C PRO A 109 -4.00 -9.08 -1.73
N GLY A 110 -2.70 -8.84 -1.83
CA GLY A 110 -1.70 -9.47 -0.94
C GLY A 110 -1.74 -8.90 0.47
N ASP A 111 -2.10 -7.62 0.58
CA ASP A 111 -2.18 -6.88 1.84
C ASP A 111 -3.59 -6.25 2.00
N CYS A 112 -3.99 -6.03 3.25
CA CYS A 112 -5.19 -5.28 3.64
C CYS A 112 -4.77 -3.85 4.01
N ASP A 113 -4.77 -2.95 3.03
CA ASP A 113 -4.32 -1.58 3.18
C ASP A 113 -5.50 -0.68 3.58
N TYR A 114 -5.35 0.00 4.72
CA TYR A 114 -6.29 0.99 5.22
C TYR A 114 -5.65 2.36 5.28
N PHE A 115 -6.51 3.36 5.16
CA PHE A 115 -6.24 4.76 5.39
C PHE A 115 -7.31 5.27 6.34
N GLU A 116 -6.93 6.07 7.31
CA GLU A 116 -7.87 6.63 8.27
C GLU A 116 -7.60 8.10 8.51
N ARG A 117 -8.64 8.91 8.30
CA ARG A 117 -8.60 10.30 8.72
C ARG A 117 -8.84 10.33 10.22
N VAL A 118 -7.96 11.00 10.96
CA VAL A 118 -8.08 11.16 12.42
C VAL A 118 -8.01 12.64 12.74
N ASN A 119 -9.16 13.25 13.00
CA ASN A 119 -9.24 14.66 13.36
C ASN A 119 -9.35 14.84 14.87
N ILE A 120 -8.41 15.57 15.45
CA ILE A 120 -8.31 15.77 16.89
C ILE A 120 -8.68 17.22 17.24
N LYS A 121 -9.74 17.38 18.02
CA LYS A 121 -10.18 18.67 18.57
C LYS A 121 -9.44 18.93 19.88
N ALA A 122 -8.64 19.98 19.92
CA ALA A 122 -7.87 20.34 21.11
C ALA A 122 -7.59 21.84 21.18
N LYS A 123 -7.27 22.37 22.36
CA LYS A 123 -7.01 23.80 22.54
C LYS A 123 -5.68 24.25 21.94
N SER A 124 -4.72 23.33 21.79
CA SER A 124 -3.44 23.59 21.16
C SER A 124 -2.94 22.37 20.39
N ARG A 125 -2.01 22.58 19.45
CA ARG A 125 -1.35 21.52 18.71
C ARG A 125 -0.67 20.51 19.64
N GLU A 126 -0.02 20.98 20.70
CA GLU A 126 0.65 20.12 21.68
C GLU A 126 -0.35 19.22 22.41
N GLU A 127 -1.55 19.72 22.72
CA GLU A 127 -2.61 18.90 23.31
C GLU A 127 -3.13 17.87 22.30
N ALA A 128 -3.29 18.23 21.02
CA ALA A 128 -3.65 17.28 19.97
C ALA A 128 -2.59 16.18 19.80
N CYS A 129 -1.30 16.54 19.77
CA CYS A 129 -0.18 15.61 19.75
C CYS A 129 -0.19 14.63 20.93
N LYS A 130 -0.54 15.11 22.14
CA LYS A 130 -0.68 14.25 23.32
C LYS A 130 -1.87 13.29 23.20
N VAL A 131 -3.00 13.75 22.66
CA VAL A 131 -4.16 12.89 22.38
C VAL A 131 -3.76 11.80 21.37
N LEU A 132 -3.11 12.17 20.26
CA LEU A 132 -2.62 11.23 19.25
C LEU A 132 -1.69 10.18 19.86
N SER A 133 -0.67 10.64 20.59
CA SER A 133 0.31 9.79 21.28
C SER A 133 -0.36 8.76 22.19
N ARG A 134 -1.40 9.18 22.94
CA ARG A 134 -2.17 8.31 23.81
C ARG A 134 -2.96 7.28 23.01
N ILE A 135 -3.79 7.70 22.05
CA ILE A 135 -4.68 6.79 21.33
C ILE A 135 -3.89 5.77 20.49
N MET A 136 -2.76 6.18 19.89
CA MET A 136 -1.91 5.25 19.14
C MET A 136 -1.27 4.20 20.04
N ARG A 137 -0.75 4.62 21.20
CA ARG A 137 -0.14 3.69 22.17
C ARG A 137 -1.19 2.73 22.76
N GLU A 138 -2.37 3.25 23.13
CA GLU A 138 -3.49 2.44 23.60
C GLU A 138 -3.93 1.43 22.53
N LYS A 139 -4.11 1.86 21.27
CA LYS A 139 -4.46 0.97 20.15
C LYS A 139 -3.43 -0.15 19.99
N ALA A 140 -2.15 0.20 19.94
CA ALA A 140 -1.06 -0.74 19.76
C ALA A 140 -1.02 -1.79 20.89
N LEU A 141 -1.13 -1.38 22.15
CA LEU A 141 -1.10 -2.29 23.29
C LEU A 141 -2.35 -3.16 23.38
N ASN A 142 -3.53 -2.61 23.12
CA ASN A 142 -4.80 -3.36 23.15
C ASN A 142 -4.92 -4.36 22.01
N THR A 143 -4.25 -4.12 20.89
CA THR A 143 -4.24 -4.98 19.70
C THR A 143 -2.89 -5.66 19.46
N GLN A 144 -2.04 -5.75 20.49
CA GLN A 144 -0.70 -6.32 20.36
C GLN A 144 -0.74 -7.76 19.86
N LYS A 145 -1.65 -8.58 20.39
CA LYS A 145 -1.82 -9.97 19.98
C LYS A 145 -3.24 -10.46 20.27
N GLY A 146 -3.84 -11.15 19.32
CA GLY A 146 -5.13 -11.82 19.44
C GLY A 146 -5.07 -13.26 18.92
N ALA A 147 -6.23 -13.90 18.81
CA ALA A 147 -6.32 -15.27 18.30
C ALA A 147 -5.91 -15.38 16.82
N THR A 148 -6.18 -14.32 16.04
CA THR A 148 -5.99 -14.29 14.59
C THR A 148 -5.15 -13.09 14.14
N TYR A 149 -4.48 -12.38 15.03
CA TYR A 149 -3.68 -11.23 14.65
C TYR A 149 -2.51 -10.98 15.61
N GLN A 150 -1.49 -10.28 15.11
CA GLN A 150 -0.37 -9.79 15.91
C GLN A 150 0.14 -8.47 15.33
N LEU A 151 0.38 -7.49 16.21
CA LEU A 151 1.02 -6.22 15.85
C LEU A 151 2.49 -6.46 15.49
N LEU A 152 2.93 -5.89 14.38
CA LEU A 152 4.30 -5.98 13.88
C LEU A 152 5.10 -4.71 14.23
N GLU A 153 4.59 -3.54 13.85
CA GLU A 153 5.25 -2.27 14.12
C GLU A 153 4.25 -1.10 14.19
N VAL A 154 4.70 0.00 14.79
CA VAL A 154 4.05 1.31 14.74
C VAL A 154 5.06 2.35 14.30
N LYS A 155 4.74 3.12 13.26
CA LYS A 155 5.48 4.34 12.91
C LYS A 155 4.89 5.52 13.65
N PHE A 156 5.70 6.17 14.47
CA PHE A 156 5.30 7.33 15.25
C PHE A 156 6.53 8.13 15.71
N GLY A 157 6.51 9.44 15.49
CA GLY A 157 7.59 10.33 15.85
C GLY A 157 8.77 10.29 14.88
N ASN A 158 9.64 11.29 14.97
CA ASN A 158 10.86 11.39 14.19
C ASN A 158 12.10 11.38 15.09
N TYR A 159 13.21 10.83 14.62
CA TYR A 159 14.47 10.84 15.38
C TYR A 159 14.93 12.29 15.64
N PRO A 160 15.28 12.66 16.89
CA PRO A 160 15.71 14.02 17.22
C PRO A 160 17.16 14.33 16.80
N PHE A 161 17.99 13.30 16.57
CA PHE A 161 19.41 13.44 16.21
C PHE A 161 19.88 12.26 15.33
N ASP A 162 21.04 12.42 14.71
CA ASP A 162 21.75 11.36 13.99
C ASP A 162 22.41 10.38 14.97
N GLY A 163 22.44 9.10 14.65
CA GLY A 163 22.99 8.07 15.53
C GLY A 163 22.93 6.67 14.96
N MET A 164 22.91 5.68 15.86
CA MET A 164 22.87 4.25 15.58
C MET A 164 21.79 3.57 16.43
N ARG A 165 21.02 2.67 15.82
CA ARG A 165 20.06 1.78 16.48
C ARG A 165 20.20 0.38 15.91
N LEU A 166 20.48 -0.62 16.75
CA LEU A 166 20.69 -2.02 16.34
C LEU A 166 21.65 -2.14 15.12
N ASP A 167 22.80 -1.47 15.22
CA ASP A 167 23.83 -1.38 14.18
C ASP A 167 23.41 -0.72 12.85
N LYS A 168 22.22 -0.11 12.80
CA LYS A 168 21.74 0.69 11.66
C LYS A 168 21.88 2.18 11.96
N SER A 169 22.37 2.92 10.98
CA SER A 169 22.39 4.39 11.07
C SER A 169 20.97 4.94 11.06
N ILE A 170 20.70 5.86 11.99
CA ILE A 170 19.48 6.65 12.06
C ILE A 170 19.83 8.11 11.76
N ARG A 171 18.90 8.82 11.13
CA ARG A 171 19.06 10.22 10.73
C ARG A 171 18.01 11.07 11.43
N ALA A 172 18.39 12.25 11.89
CA ALA A 172 17.48 13.25 12.43
C ALA A 172 16.36 13.57 11.43
N GLY A 173 15.12 13.62 11.92
CA GLY A 173 13.93 13.84 11.11
C GLY A 173 13.38 12.60 10.40
N ALA A 174 14.11 11.47 10.38
CA ALA A 174 13.58 10.22 9.83
C ALA A 174 12.51 9.61 10.77
N PRO A 175 11.48 8.94 10.24
CA PRO A 175 10.43 8.34 11.03
C PRO A 175 10.95 7.19 11.89
N ILE A 176 10.39 7.05 13.10
CA ILE A 176 10.73 5.98 14.03
C ILE A 176 9.73 4.83 13.88
N SER A 177 10.22 3.63 13.59
CA SER A 177 9.48 2.36 13.73
C SER A 177 9.66 1.81 15.15
N TRP A 178 8.56 1.61 15.87
CA TRP A 178 8.51 1.00 17.20
C TRP A 178 7.99 -0.43 17.09
N ASN A 179 8.68 -1.38 17.71
CA ASN A 179 8.16 -2.73 17.89
C ASN A 179 7.26 -2.82 19.14
N PRO A 180 6.43 -3.87 19.30
CA PRO A 180 5.50 -3.96 20.42
C PRO A 180 6.13 -3.87 21.81
N MET A 181 7.35 -4.39 21.99
CA MET A 181 8.05 -4.33 23.27
C MET A 181 8.53 -2.91 23.60
N GLU A 182 9.00 -2.16 22.60
CA GLU A 182 9.40 -0.76 22.74
C GLU A 182 8.20 0.16 23.03
N ILE A 183 7.03 -0.14 22.44
CA ILE A 183 5.78 0.58 22.74
C ILE A 183 5.37 0.33 24.20
N GLN A 184 5.52 -0.91 24.67
CA GLN A 184 5.24 -1.28 26.05
C GLN A 184 6.19 -0.58 27.02
N SER A 185 7.51 -0.57 26.75
CA SER A 185 8.49 0.15 27.56
C SER A 185 8.35 1.68 27.47
N GLY A 186 7.81 2.18 26.36
CA GLY A 186 7.70 3.60 26.04
C GLY A 186 9.04 4.25 25.68
N ASN A 187 10.05 3.46 25.32
CA ASN A 187 11.37 3.97 24.97
C ASN A 187 12.15 3.04 24.03
N ILE A 188 13.08 3.64 23.29
CA ILE A 188 14.09 2.95 22.49
C ILE A 188 15.49 3.36 22.91
N GLU A 189 16.40 2.40 22.90
CA GLU A 189 17.83 2.62 23.14
C GLU A 189 18.54 2.90 21.81
N VAL A 190 19.35 3.96 21.79
CA VAL A 190 20.16 4.37 20.63
C VAL A 190 21.55 4.79 21.09
N MET A 191 22.49 4.86 20.15
CA MET A 191 23.80 5.47 20.38
C MET A 191 23.94 6.72 19.51
N GLN A 192 24.44 7.80 20.10
CA GLN A 192 24.85 8.96 19.31
C GLN A 192 26.11 8.64 18.50
N LEU A 193 26.42 9.49 17.51
CA LEU A 193 27.59 9.30 16.64
C LEU A 193 28.93 9.33 17.39
N ASP A 194 28.97 9.94 18.57
CA ASP A 194 30.15 9.96 19.44
C ASP A 194 30.28 8.72 20.35
N GLY A 195 29.35 7.77 20.22
CA GLY A 195 29.28 6.55 21.03
C GLY A 195 28.53 6.69 22.35
N THR A 196 27.99 7.88 22.66
CA THR A 196 27.21 8.11 23.88
C THR A 196 25.86 7.39 23.80
N PRO A 197 25.50 6.51 24.76
CA PRO A 197 24.17 5.93 24.84
C PRO A 197 23.12 7.02 25.08
N ALA A 198 21.99 6.92 24.38
CA ALA A 198 20.85 7.78 24.54
C ALA A 198 19.55 6.96 24.52
N VAL A 199 18.51 7.51 25.15
CA VAL A 199 17.18 6.91 25.20
C VAL A 199 16.21 7.91 24.60
N ILE A 200 15.42 7.47 23.63
CA ILE A 200 14.35 8.26 23.05
C ILE A 200 13.04 7.73 23.61
N SER A 201 12.24 8.60 24.23
CA SER A 201 10.94 8.21 24.80
C SER A 201 9.78 8.46 23.83
N TRP A 202 8.72 7.65 23.96
CA TRP A 202 7.49 7.80 23.17
C TRP A 202 6.86 9.18 23.33
N GLU A 203 6.84 9.69 24.57
CA GLU A 203 6.26 10.99 24.91
C GLU A 203 7.09 12.17 24.40
N GLU A 204 8.41 12.02 24.28
CA GLU A 204 9.30 13.06 23.75
C GLU A 204 9.05 13.31 22.26
N VAL A 205 8.93 12.24 21.46
CA VAL A 205 8.76 12.36 20.01
C VAL A 205 7.32 12.72 19.61
N ALA A 206 6.37 12.65 20.54
CA ALA A 206 4.95 12.89 20.30
C ALA A 206 4.63 14.29 19.76
N LEU A 207 5.46 15.30 20.06
CA LEU A 207 5.24 16.67 19.58
C LEU A 207 5.59 16.85 18.09
N ASN A 208 6.32 15.90 17.52
CA ASN A 208 6.63 15.83 16.10
C ASN A 208 6.26 14.42 15.59
N PRO A 209 4.96 14.10 15.52
CA PRO A 209 4.49 12.73 15.29
C PRO A 209 4.87 12.20 13.91
N GLY A 210 5.10 13.08 12.93
CA GLY A 210 5.50 12.69 11.59
C GLY A 210 4.56 11.65 10.98
N TRP A 211 5.12 10.70 10.23
CA TRP A 211 4.36 9.65 9.59
C TRP A 211 3.78 8.65 10.61
N CYS A 212 2.45 8.58 10.67
CA CYS A 212 1.72 7.72 11.59
C CYS A 212 1.16 6.49 10.87
N LYS A 213 1.58 5.30 11.29
CA LYS A 213 1.12 4.03 10.69
C LYS A 213 1.17 2.88 11.68
N LEU A 214 0.22 1.96 11.60
CA LEU A 214 0.27 0.70 12.35
C LEU A 214 0.20 -0.47 11.37
N ASP A 215 0.99 -1.51 11.64
CA ASP A 215 1.08 -2.72 10.81
C ASP A 215 0.85 -3.96 11.68
N TRP A 216 -0.08 -4.82 11.26
CA TRP A 216 -0.37 -6.13 11.84
C TRP A 216 -0.18 -7.22 10.80
N VAL A 217 0.07 -8.44 11.27
CA VAL A 217 -0.25 -9.64 10.52
C VAL A 217 -1.59 -10.17 10.99
N VAL A 218 -2.46 -10.54 10.06
CA VAL A 218 -3.79 -11.10 10.32
C VAL A 218 -3.89 -12.46 9.64
N ALA A 219 -4.30 -13.46 10.41
CA ALA A 219 -4.71 -14.75 9.90
C ALA A 219 -6.15 -14.68 9.43
N ASP A 220 -6.39 -15.24 8.26
CA ASP A 220 -7.71 -15.47 7.67
C ASP A 220 -7.94 -16.98 7.61
N PRO A 221 -8.47 -17.60 8.68
CA PRO A 221 -8.64 -19.05 8.75
C PRO A 221 -9.64 -19.58 7.72
N ALA A 222 -10.58 -18.74 7.26
CA ALA A 222 -11.58 -19.14 6.28
C ALA A 222 -10.93 -19.41 4.91
N HIS A 223 -9.89 -18.65 4.56
CA HIS A 223 -9.15 -18.80 3.31
C HIS A 223 -7.77 -19.45 3.49
N GLY A 224 -7.38 -19.79 4.72
CA GLY A 224 -6.09 -20.44 5.02
C GLY A 224 -4.88 -19.58 4.67
N ARG A 225 -4.97 -18.26 4.86
CA ARG A 225 -3.91 -17.31 4.47
C ARG A 225 -3.52 -16.34 5.60
N LEU A 226 -2.31 -15.81 5.50
CA LEU A 226 -1.86 -14.65 6.26
C LEU A 226 -1.87 -13.41 5.35
N SER A 227 -2.32 -12.29 5.88
CA SER A 227 -2.31 -10.99 5.21
C SER A 227 -1.73 -9.95 6.14
N ASN A 228 -0.92 -9.03 5.61
CA ASN A 228 -0.55 -7.85 6.37
C ASN A 228 -1.73 -6.89 6.35
N ALA A 229 -2.17 -6.45 7.52
CA ALA A 229 -3.14 -5.36 7.63
C ALA A 229 -2.38 -4.12 8.06
N SER A 230 -2.55 -3.00 7.36
CA SER A 230 -1.90 -1.75 7.73
C SER A 230 -2.88 -0.60 7.74
N ASN A 231 -2.72 0.32 8.67
CA ASN A 231 -3.55 1.52 8.78
C ASN A 231 -2.66 2.76 8.81
N MET A 232 -2.70 3.53 7.72
CA MET A 232 -2.03 4.81 7.59
C MET A 232 -2.96 5.92 8.11
N LEU A 233 -2.47 6.74 9.03
CA LEU A 233 -3.27 7.80 9.63
C LEU A 233 -2.94 9.17 9.01
N ASP A 234 -3.95 9.82 8.44
CA ASP A 234 -3.93 11.23 8.05
C ASP A 234 -4.49 12.05 9.22
N VAL A 235 -3.57 12.55 10.05
CA VAL A 235 -3.93 13.14 11.35
C VAL A 235 -3.97 14.66 11.26
N THR A 236 -5.10 15.23 11.65
CA THR A 236 -5.28 16.68 11.72
C THR A 236 -5.57 17.15 13.15
N TRP A 237 -5.13 18.36 13.47
CA TRP A 237 -5.57 19.11 14.64
C TRP A 237 -6.60 20.16 14.22
N GLU A 238 -7.76 20.13 14.86
CA GLU A 238 -8.79 21.16 14.80
C GLU A 238 -8.68 22.07 16.03
N ALA A 239 -8.35 23.34 15.80
CA ALA A 239 -8.25 24.36 16.82
C ALA A 239 -9.64 24.86 17.25
N PRO A 240 -9.76 25.58 18.39
CA PRO A 240 -11.05 26.12 18.86
C PRO A 240 -11.72 27.11 17.90
N ASP A 241 -10.99 27.66 16.93
CA ASP A 241 -11.50 28.53 15.87
C ASP A 241 -11.86 27.75 14.58
N GLU A 242 -11.91 26.42 14.66
CA GLU A 242 -12.21 25.47 13.57
C GLU A 242 -11.10 25.39 12.50
N THR A 243 -9.94 26.01 12.71
CA THR A 243 -8.78 25.84 11.83
C THR A 243 -8.28 24.40 11.91
N ILE A 244 -8.11 23.77 10.74
CA ILE A 244 -7.61 22.40 10.61
C ILE A 244 -6.16 22.43 10.10
N THR A 245 -5.26 21.78 10.83
CA THR A 245 -3.83 21.71 10.51
C THR A 245 -3.35 20.25 10.53
N PRO A 246 -2.77 19.72 9.44
CA PRO A 246 -2.13 18.40 9.45
C PRO A 246 -0.97 18.35 10.43
N LEU A 247 -0.85 17.25 11.20
CA LEU A 247 0.18 17.13 12.22
C LEU A 247 1.54 16.71 11.67
N ASP A 248 1.57 16.11 10.48
CA ASP A 248 2.76 15.74 9.71
C ASP A 248 3.14 16.80 8.65
N GLY A 249 2.28 17.79 8.43
CA GLY A 249 2.49 18.89 7.49
C GLY A 249 1.87 18.69 6.11
N TYR A 250 1.13 17.60 5.87
CA TYR A 250 0.46 17.35 4.60
C TYR A 250 -0.94 16.76 4.81
N LEU A 251 -1.94 17.27 4.09
CA LEU A 251 -3.28 16.68 4.11
C LEU A 251 -3.45 15.82 2.87
N ASP A 252 -3.62 14.52 3.08
CA ASP A 252 -3.72 13.60 1.95
C ASP A 252 -4.99 13.83 1.10
N PRO A 253 -4.86 13.84 -0.24
CA PRO A 253 -6.02 13.78 -1.12
C PRO A 253 -6.72 12.42 -0.99
N TYR A 254 -7.87 12.27 -1.64
CA TYR A 254 -8.72 11.08 -1.52
C TYR A 254 -8.94 10.36 -2.86
N PHE A 255 -7.88 10.25 -3.67
CA PHE A 255 -7.97 9.69 -5.02
C PHE A 255 -8.09 8.15 -5.07
N GLN A 256 -7.73 7.45 -3.98
CA GLN A 256 -7.63 5.98 -3.94
C GLN A 256 -8.40 5.33 -2.78
N GLU A 257 -9.19 6.11 -2.05
CA GLU A 257 -9.80 5.71 -0.79
C GLU A 257 -11.26 5.31 -0.97
N VAL A 258 -11.63 4.13 -0.46
CA VAL A 258 -13.01 3.67 -0.34
C VAL A 258 -13.38 3.63 1.14
N TYR A 259 -14.08 4.67 1.59
CA TYR A 259 -14.58 4.82 2.96
C TYR A 259 -15.63 3.77 3.25
N LEU A 260 -15.50 3.13 4.42
CA LEU A 260 -16.26 1.94 4.77
C LEU A 260 -17.64 2.21 5.38
N ASP A 261 -17.92 3.44 5.80
CA ASP A 261 -19.19 3.83 6.41
C ASP A 261 -19.59 5.26 6.02
N ALA A 262 -20.75 5.40 5.37
CA ALA A 262 -21.36 6.69 5.00
C ALA A 262 -21.61 7.63 6.20
N GLN A 263 -21.65 7.12 7.43
CA GLN A 263 -21.71 7.98 8.63
C GLN A 263 -20.48 8.88 8.77
N SER A 264 -19.35 8.53 8.14
CA SER A 264 -18.12 9.34 8.13
C SER A 264 -18.11 10.45 7.07
N ILE A 265 -19.14 10.57 6.22
CA ILE A 265 -19.25 11.64 5.21
C ILE A 265 -19.07 13.06 5.81
N PRO A 266 -19.60 13.40 7.00
CA PRO A 266 -19.41 14.72 7.59
C PRO A 266 -17.95 15.07 7.86
N ILE A 267 -17.17 14.16 8.47
CA ILE A 267 -15.75 14.38 8.74
C ILE A 267 -14.94 14.39 7.43
N PHE A 268 -15.23 13.46 6.52
CA PHE A 268 -14.64 13.47 5.19
C PHE A 268 -14.87 14.81 4.47
N SER A 269 -16.12 15.27 4.42
CA SER A 269 -16.49 16.52 3.72
C SER A 269 -15.90 17.76 4.38
N LYS A 270 -15.66 17.70 5.70
CA LYS A 270 -14.95 18.74 6.42
C LYS A 270 -13.50 18.81 5.96
N LEU A 271 -12.78 17.70 6.01
CA LEU A 271 -11.35 17.64 5.65
C LEU A 271 -11.10 17.86 4.15
N ALA A 272 -11.95 17.31 3.28
CA ALA A 272 -11.85 17.45 1.84
C ALA A 272 -11.86 18.92 1.35
N LYS A 273 -12.47 19.85 2.11
CA LYS A 273 -12.46 21.29 1.80
C LYS A 273 -11.11 21.96 2.02
N HIS A 274 -10.23 21.34 2.79
CA HIS A 274 -8.89 21.84 3.09
C HIS A 274 -7.82 21.21 2.19
N VAL A 275 -8.20 20.29 1.30
CA VAL A 275 -7.29 19.72 0.30
C VAL A 275 -6.93 20.81 -0.73
N SER A 276 -5.64 20.89 -1.08
CA SER A 276 -5.11 21.88 -2.03
C SER A 276 -5.76 21.75 -3.42
N SER A 277 -5.88 22.87 -4.15
CA SER A 277 -6.25 22.85 -5.57
C SER A 277 -5.23 22.12 -6.43
N ASP A 278 -3.96 22.12 -6.01
CA ASP A 278 -2.83 21.52 -6.72
C ASP A 278 -2.59 20.08 -6.26
N ALA A 279 -3.45 19.54 -5.39
CA ALA A 279 -3.27 18.23 -4.77
C ALA A 279 -3.16 17.08 -5.78
N LEU A 280 -3.78 17.20 -6.96
CA LEU A 280 -3.65 16.20 -8.01
C LEU A 280 -2.23 16.17 -8.60
N ASP A 281 -1.67 17.34 -8.91
CA ASP A 281 -0.33 17.45 -9.50
C ASP A 281 0.74 17.02 -8.49
N ASP A 282 0.61 17.45 -7.23
CA ASP A 282 1.48 17.02 -6.14
C ASP A 282 1.43 15.50 -5.95
N TYR A 283 0.23 14.93 -5.99
CA TYR A 283 0.04 13.49 -5.87
C TYR A 283 0.67 12.70 -7.03
N VAL A 284 0.47 13.15 -8.26
CA VAL A 284 1.11 12.56 -9.44
C VAL A 284 2.63 12.64 -9.34
N ASN A 285 3.17 13.78 -8.92
CA ASN A 285 4.61 13.95 -8.70
C ASN A 285 5.17 12.97 -7.65
N GLN A 286 4.43 12.74 -6.56
CA GLN A 286 4.81 11.75 -5.54
C GLN A 286 4.80 10.32 -6.13
N LEU A 287 3.78 9.95 -6.90
CA LEU A 287 3.72 8.65 -7.56
C LEU A 287 4.87 8.46 -8.55
N GLU A 288 5.25 9.49 -9.31
CA GLU A 288 6.40 9.43 -10.22
C GLU A 288 7.73 9.27 -9.48
N ASN A 289 7.88 9.87 -8.29
CA ASN A 289 9.07 9.67 -7.47
C ASN A 289 9.18 8.22 -6.97
N GLU A 290 8.04 7.61 -6.60
CA GLU A 290 7.98 6.18 -6.29
C GLU A 290 8.30 5.32 -7.52
N VAL A 291 7.81 5.68 -8.71
CA VAL A 291 8.17 5.00 -9.97
C VAL A 291 9.69 5.08 -10.18
N TYR A 292 10.29 6.26 -10.07
CA TYR A 292 11.74 6.45 -10.20
C TYR A 292 12.54 5.55 -9.24
N LYS A 293 12.12 5.47 -7.97
CA LYS A 293 12.72 4.58 -6.97
C LYS A 293 12.68 3.11 -7.41
N TYR A 294 11.53 2.63 -7.88
CA TYR A 294 11.35 1.24 -8.31
C TYR A 294 11.94 0.94 -9.69
N LEU A 295 12.37 1.94 -10.45
CA LEU A 295 13.13 1.76 -11.69
C LEU A 295 14.65 1.73 -11.44
N THR A 296 15.15 2.36 -10.38
CA THR A 296 16.59 2.62 -10.22
C THR A 296 17.24 2.03 -8.97
N LYS A 297 16.57 2.11 -7.81
CA LYS A 297 17.14 1.71 -6.52
C LYS A 297 16.62 0.35 -6.07
N ASP A 298 15.30 0.20 -6.03
CA ASP A 298 14.63 -0.98 -5.51
C ASP A 298 13.83 -1.63 -6.64
N VAL A 299 14.53 -2.20 -7.63
CA VAL A 299 13.92 -2.63 -8.90
C VAL A 299 12.68 -3.52 -8.69
N ASN A 300 11.50 -2.99 -9.06
CA ASN A 300 10.23 -3.69 -8.91
C ASN A 300 9.20 -3.23 -9.95
N TYR A 301 9.12 -3.93 -11.07
CA TYR A 301 8.26 -3.55 -12.18
C TYR A 301 6.76 -3.76 -11.90
N GLY A 302 6.40 -4.69 -11.02
CA GLY A 302 5.01 -4.84 -10.56
C GLY A 302 4.54 -3.61 -9.78
N LYS A 303 5.42 -3.04 -8.92
CA LYS A 303 5.13 -1.78 -8.24
C LYS A 303 5.06 -0.62 -9.23
N VAL A 304 5.96 -0.55 -10.23
CA VAL A 304 5.90 0.44 -11.31
C VAL A 304 4.54 0.40 -12.01
N ALA A 305 4.11 -0.77 -12.48
CA ALA A 305 2.82 -0.95 -13.16
C ALA A 305 1.64 -0.39 -12.34
N LYS A 306 1.59 -0.66 -11.02
CA LYS A 306 0.54 -0.12 -10.14
C LYS A 306 0.54 1.40 -10.04
N ARG A 307 1.72 2.02 -9.96
CA ARG A 307 1.81 3.50 -9.87
C ARG A 307 1.47 4.13 -11.21
N LEU A 308 1.93 3.55 -12.31
CA LEU A 308 1.58 4.00 -13.67
C LEU A 308 0.07 3.90 -13.92
N TYR A 309 -0.59 2.83 -13.47
CA TYR A 309 -2.05 2.71 -13.56
C TYR A 309 -2.74 3.91 -12.88
N ASN A 310 -2.32 4.21 -11.66
CA ASN A 310 -2.85 5.34 -10.89
C ASN A 310 -2.55 6.69 -11.53
N ILE A 311 -1.35 6.90 -12.04
CA ILE A 311 -0.99 8.13 -12.76
C ILE A 311 -1.89 8.27 -13.98
N PHE A 312 -1.92 7.27 -14.85
CA PHE A 312 -2.60 7.34 -16.15
C PHE A 312 -4.11 7.52 -16.05
N ARG A 313 -4.78 6.83 -15.10
CA ARG A 313 -6.22 7.04 -14.88
C ARG A 313 -6.56 8.42 -14.31
N LEU A 314 -5.59 9.09 -13.68
CA LEU A 314 -5.75 10.43 -13.11
C LEU A 314 -5.35 11.55 -14.08
N THR A 315 -4.45 11.28 -15.03
CA THR A 315 -3.93 12.28 -15.98
C THR A 315 -4.51 12.18 -17.39
N GLY A 316 -5.43 11.24 -17.63
CA GLY A 316 -6.16 11.12 -18.90
C GLY A 316 -5.51 10.19 -19.94
N HIS A 317 -4.50 9.42 -19.55
CA HIS A 317 -3.91 8.35 -20.37
C HIS A 317 -4.73 7.06 -20.25
N TYR A 318 -6.02 7.13 -20.62
CA TYR A 318 -6.98 6.08 -20.30
C TYR A 318 -6.71 4.77 -21.02
N GLU A 319 -6.13 4.82 -22.22
CA GLU A 319 -5.82 3.60 -22.96
C GLU A 319 -4.66 2.83 -22.28
N GLU A 320 -3.58 3.50 -21.89
CA GLU A 320 -2.51 2.88 -21.09
C GLU A 320 -3.01 2.40 -19.73
N ALA A 321 -3.93 3.15 -19.10
CA ALA A 321 -4.55 2.74 -17.85
C ALA A 321 -5.40 1.48 -18.02
N ALA A 322 -6.15 1.34 -19.12
CA ALA A 322 -6.93 0.13 -19.42
C ALA A 322 -6.00 -1.07 -19.64
N PHE A 323 -4.90 -0.91 -20.37
CA PHE A 323 -3.89 -1.97 -20.51
C PHE A 323 -3.33 -2.40 -19.14
N LEU A 324 -2.96 -1.45 -18.30
CA LEU A 324 -2.39 -1.75 -16.98
C LEU A 324 -3.42 -2.34 -16.03
N ARG A 325 -4.70 -1.96 -16.15
CA ARG A 325 -5.81 -2.56 -15.43
C ARG A 325 -5.91 -4.05 -15.75
N ASP A 326 -5.92 -4.41 -17.03
CA ASP A 326 -6.06 -5.81 -17.44
C ASP A 326 -4.76 -6.61 -17.30
N LEU A 327 -3.60 -5.93 -17.25
CA LEU A 327 -2.36 -6.56 -16.83
C LEU A 327 -2.45 -7.14 -15.41
N PHE A 328 -3.40 -6.73 -14.58
CA PHE A 328 -3.67 -7.35 -13.28
C PHE A 328 -4.83 -8.36 -13.32
N ASP A 329 -5.09 -8.97 -14.47
CA ASP A 329 -6.01 -10.12 -14.60
C ASP A 329 -5.64 -11.32 -13.69
N GLU A 330 -6.57 -12.27 -13.55
CA GLU A 330 -6.50 -13.39 -12.60
C GLU A 330 -5.16 -14.16 -12.63
N PRO A 331 -4.54 -14.46 -13.78
CA PRO A 331 -3.24 -15.14 -13.82
C PRO A 331 -2.07 -14.25 -13.38
N THR A 332 -2.08 -12.98 -13.76
CA THR A 332 -0.97 -12.06 -13.46
C THR A 332 -0.99 -11.54 -12.03
N THR A 333 -2.18 -11.33 -11.45
CA THR A 333 -2.33 -10.90 -10.05
C THR A 333 -1.76 -11.93 -9.06
N MET A 334 -1.78 -13.23 -9.41
CA MET A 334 -1.13 -14.28 -8.62
C MET A 334 0.39 -14.10 -8.49
N LEU A 335 1.05 -13.64 -9.55
CA LEU A 335 2.49 -13.35 -9.47
C LEU A 335 2.80 -12.22 -8.49
N TYR A 336 1.85 -11.32 -8.24
CA TYR A 336 2.04 -10.28 -7.24
C TYR A 336 1.99 -10.84 -5.80
N GLN A 337 1.28 -11.94 -5.56
CA GLN A 337 1.23 -12.59 -4.24
C GLN A 337 2.57 -13.17 -3.81
N VAL A 338 3.49 -13.43 -4.75
CA VAL A 338 4.89 -13.74 -4.44
C VAL A 338 5.48 -12.68 -3.53
N TRP A 339 5.26 -11.39 -3.82
CA TRP A 339 5.79 -10.31 -2.98
C TRP A 339 5.19 -10.30 -1.58
N SER A 340 3.92 -10.72 -1.44
CA SER A 340 3.27 -10.89 -0.15
C SER A 340 3.91 -12.01 0.66
N LEU A 341 4.20 -13.16 0.02
CA LEU A 341 4.91 -14.27 0.65
C LEU A 341 6.31 -13.82 1.10
N ILE A 342 7.05 -13.13 0.23
CA ILE A 342 8.39 -12.61 0.56
C ILE A 342 8.35 -11.65 1.75
N ARG A 343 7.36 -10.74 1.80
CA ARG A 343 7.17 -9.84 2.94
C ARG A 343 6.86 -10.60 4.22
N THR A 344 5.95 -11.58 4.14
CA THR A 344 5.59 -12.42 5.30
C THR A 344 6.80 -13.20 5.81
N MET A 345 7.67 -13.68 4.91
CA MET A 345 8.95 -14.27 5.28
C MET A 345 9.83 -13.26 6.02
N ASP A 346 10.06 -12.06 5.49
CA ASP A 346 10.87 -11.03 6.16
C ASP A 346 10.34 -10.72 7.57
N ASP A 347 9.02 -10.67 7.73
CA ASP A 347 8.36 -10.42 9.02
C ASP A 347 8.44 -11.61 9.99
N ALA A 348 8.50 -12.85 9.49
CA ALA A 348 8.66 -14.04 10.33
C ALA A 348 10.05 -14.13 10.98
N PHE A 349 11.10 -13.63 10.32
CA PHE A 349 12.46 -13.61 10.86
C PHE A 349 12.75 -12.40 11.76
N LYS A 350 11.77 -11.51 11.98
CA LYS A 350 11.93 -10.39 12.94
C LYS A 350 11.87 -10.89 14.39
N PRO A 351 12.66 -10.33 15.31
CA PRO A 351 12.59 -10.66 16.73
C PRO A 351 11.17 -10.50 17.30
N GLY A 352 10.67 -11.53 17.98
CA GLY A 352 9.33 -11.52 18.58
C GLY A 352 8.18 -11.77 17.60
N SER A 353 8.47 -12.15 16.35
CA SER A 353 7.43 -12.55 15.39
C SER A 353 6.66 -13.76 15.90
N GLY A 354 5.34 -13.72 15.75
CA GLY A 354 4.46 -14.86 16.04
C GLY A 354 4.21 -15.75 14.85
N ILE A 355 4.77 -15.42 13.69
CA ILE A 355 4.64 -16.21 12.46
C ILE A 355 5.54 -17.44 12.59
N THR A 356 4.93 -18.62 12.54
CA THR A 356 5.64 -19.90 12.63
C THR A 356 6.14 -20.34 11.26
N MET A 357 7.15 -21.22 11.24
CA MET A 357 7.65 -21.81 9.99
C MET A 357 6.56 -22.65 9.30
N ASP A 358 5.70 -23.33 10.06
CA ASP A 358 4.58 -24.10 9.50
C ASP A 358 3.60 -23.18 8.75
N GLN A 359 3.28 -22.01 9.29
CA GLN A 359 2.44 -21.02 8.62
C GLN A 359 3.09 -20.46 7.35
N LEU A 360 4.41 -20.21 7.35
CA LEU A 360 5.13 -19.80 6.14
C LEU A 360 5.11 -20.88 5.05
N ILE A 361 5.32 -22.14 5.44
CA ILE A 361 5.28 -23.28 4.52
C ILE A 361 3.88 -23.45 3.96
N GLU A 362 2.84 -23.34 4.79
CA GLU A 362 1.44 -23.41 4.36
C GLU A 362 1.12 -22.29 3.35
N GLN A 363 1.58 -21.05 3.61
CA GLN A 363 1.39 -19.94 2.67
C GLN A 363 2.11 -20.17 1.34
N ALA A 364 3.32 -20.75 1.37
CA ALA A 364 4.03 -21.14 0.16
C ALA A 364 3.29 -22.26 -0.61
N ASP A 365 2.77 -23.26 0.09
CA ASP A 365 1.98 -24.35 -0.50
C ASP A 365 0.67 -23.81 -1.13
N GLN A 366 -0.03 -22.86 -0.49
CA GLN A 366 -1.21 -22.21 -1.06
C GLN A 366 -0.86 -21.41 -2.32
N LEU A 367 0.25 -20.68 -2.32
CA LEU A 367 0.68 -19.93 -3.52
C LEU A 367 1.01 -20.89 -4.67
N VAL A 368 1.66 -22.03 -4.40
CA VAL A 368 1.89 -23.06 -5.43
C VAL A 368 0.57 -23.57 -6.00
N LEU A 369 -0.41 -23.90 -5.15
CA LEU A 369 -1.73 -24.36 -5.60
C LEU A 369 -2.50 -23.30 -6.38
N ALA A 370 -2.38 -22.04 -5.98
CA ALA A 370 -3.00 -20.91 -6.68
C ALA A 370 -2.38 -20.74 -8.07
N VAL A 371 -1.05 -20.78 -8.17
CA VAL A 371 -0.33 -20.74 -9.45
C VAL A 371 -0.77 -21.86 -10.39
N ILE A 372 -0.87 -23.11 -9.91
CA ILE A 372 -1.30 -24.27 -10.72
C ILE A 372 -2.75 -24.11 -11.22
N LYS A 373 -3.62 -23.47 -10.44
CA LYS A 373 -5.03 -23.29 -10.81
C LYS A 373 -5.24 -22.23 -11.89
N VAL A 374 -4.33 -21.28 -12.01
CA VAL A 374 -4.58 -20.04 -12.76
C VAL A 374 -3.60 -19.85 -13.92
N LEU A 375 -2.33 -20.27 -13.78
CA LEU A 375 -1.36 -20.24 -14.87
C LEU A 375 -1.36 -21.55 -15.64
N GLU A 376 -0.94 -21.48 -16.91
CA GLU A 376 -0.81 -22.65 -17.78
C GLU A 376 0.55 -22.65 -18.51
N GLY A 377 1.03 -23.83 -18.90
CA GLY A 377 2.15 -24.00 -19.81
C GLY A 377 3.54 -23.80 -19.16
N ASP A 378 4.52 -23.38 -19.98
CA ASP A 378 5.93 -23.31 -19.54
C ASP A 378 6.15 -22.27 -18.42
N GLN A 379 5.34 -21.21 -18.37
CA GLN A 379 5.41 -20.19 -17.32
C GLN A 379 4.97 -20.74 -15.97
N GLU A 380 3.83 -21.44 -15.93
CA GLU A 380 3.35 -22.15 -14.74
C GLU A 380 4.41 -23.10 -14.21
N ALA A 381 4.96 -23.96 -15.09
CA ALA A 381 5.95 -24.96 -14.72
C ALA A 381 7.19 -24.35 -14.06
N GLU A 382 7.69 -23.22 -14.59
CA GLU A 382 8.86 -22.54 -14.06
C GLU A 382 8.58 -21.85 -12.71
N ILE A 383 7.41 -21.20 -12.55
CA ILE A 383 7.03 -20.55 -11.29
C ILE A 383 6.84 -21.59 -10.19
N VAL A 384 6.11 -22.67 -10.49
CA VAL A 384 5.90 -23.78 -9.55
C VAL A 384 7.23 -24.40 -9.15
N ARG A 385 8.15 -24.62 -10.10
CA ARG A 385 9.49 -25.15 -9.80
C ARG A 385 10.25 -24.27 -8.81
N LEU A 386 10.24 -22.95 -9.01
CA LEU A 386 10.93 -22.01 -8.13
C LEU A 386 10.26 -21.88 -6.76
N LEU A 387 8.93 -21.85 -6.70
CA LEU A 387 8.18 -21.82 -5.45
C LEU A 387 8.38 -23.11 -4.64
N LEU A 388 8.37 -24.28 -5.27
CA LEU A 388 8.68 -25.55 -4.61
C LEU A 388 10.11 -25.59 -4.07
N ARG A 389 11.08 -25.01 -4.80
CA ARG A 389 12.45 -24.87 -4.32
C ARG A 389 12.54 -23.96 -3.12
N LEU A 390 11.85 -22.81 -3.14
CA LEU A 390 11.76 -21.90 -2.00
C LEU A 390 11.14 -22.59 -0.79
N ARG A 391 10.00 -23.27 -0.98
CA ARG A 391 9.29 -24.04 0.03
C ARG A 391 10.16 -25.15 0.64
N ASN A 392 10.93 -25.86 -0.18
CA ASN A 392 11.89 -26.85 0.31
C ASN A 392 13.03 -26.21 1.10
N ALA A 393 13.55 -25.06 0.66
CA ALA A 393 14.56 -24.34 1.41
C ALA A 393 14.03 -23.87 2.77
N LEU A 394 12.76 -23.42 2.83
CA LEU A 394 12.08 -23.03 4.06
C LEU A 394 11.89 -24.19 5.05
N SER A 395 11.56 -25.40 4.57
CA SER A 395 11.33 -26.55 5.45
C SER A 395 12.57 -27.04 6.22
N HIS A 396 13.75 -26.54 5.90
CA HIS A 396 15.01 -26.87 6.57
C HIS A 396 15.58 -25.69 7.38
N GLN A 397 14.80 -24.62 7.56
CA GLN A 397 15.22 -23.40 8.27
C GLN A 397 14.87 -23.45 9.75
N ASN A 398 15.71 -22.81 10.56
CA ASN A 398 15.37 -22.41 11.91
C ASN A 398 15.20 -20.88 11.94
N LEU A 399 14.07 -20.39 12.48
CA LEU A 399 13.79 -18.95 12.57
C LEU A 399 14.88 -18.20 13.37
N GLU A 400 15.55 -18.86 14.31
CA GLU A 400 16.63 -18.27 15.11
C GLU A 400 17.94 -18.05 14.33
N GLU A 401 18.15 -18.76 13.23
CA GLU A 401 19.40 -18.71 12.44
C GLU A 401 19.31 -17.73 11.26
N GLY A 402 18.14 -17.11 11.04
CA GLY A 402 17.86 -16.28 9.87
C GLY A 402 17.78 -17.09 8.56
N LEU A 403 17.52 -16.41 7.44
CA LEU A 403 17.43 -17.05 6.12
C LEU A 403 18.78 -17.64 5.69
N SER A 404 18.84 -18.96 5.53
CA SER A 404 19.94 -19.64 4.83
C SER A 404 20.17 -19.09 3.41
N GLY A 405 21.42 -19.12 2.95
CA GLY A 405 21.78 -18.67 1.59
C GLY A 405 21.05 -19.43 0.47
N THR A 406 20.65 -20.68 0.70
CA THR A 406 19.84 -21.45 -0.26
C THR A 406 18.43 -20.86 -0.41
N ALA A 407 17.80 -20.45 0.69
CA ALA A 407 16.50 -19.81 0.64
C ALA A 407 16.58 -18.40 0.07
N GLU A 408 17.65 -17.65 0.38
CA GLU A 408 17.87 -16.32 -0.20
C GLU A 408 18.05 -16.39 -1.72
N ALA A 409 18.79 -17.39 -2.21
CA ALA A 409 18.93 -17.63 -3.64
C ALA A 409 17.60 -18.01 -4.30
N ALA A 410 16.81 -18.91 -3.69
CA ALA A 410 15.50 -19.28 -4.20
C ALA A 410 14.53 -18.09 -4.22
N ARG A 411 14.53 -17.27 -3.15
CA ARG A 411 13.79 -16.01 -3.07
C ARG A 411 14.15 -15.07 -4.22
N PHE A 412 15.44 -14.87 -4.47
CA PHE A 412 15.92 -13.98 -5.52
C PHE A 412 15.50 -14.46 -6.92
N GLU A 413 15.55 -15.77 -7.18
CA GLU A 413 15.10 -16.35 -8.45
C GLU A 413 13.60 -16.10 -8.70
N VAL A 414 12.75 -16.33 -7.69
CA VAL A 414 11.30 -16.08 -7.82
C VAL A 414 11.03 -14.59 -8.05
N ILE A 415 11.69 -13.70 -7.30
CA ILE A 415 11.58 -12.25 -7.46
C ILE A 415 11.94 -11.81 -8.89
N ASN A 416 13.06 -12.31 -9.42
CA ASN A 416 13.52 -11.95 -10.75
C ASN A 416 12.55 -12.42 -11.84
N LEU A 417 11.96 -13.61 -11.69
CA LEU A 417 10.99 -14.11 -12.65
C LEU A 417 9.77 -13.18 -12.74
N VAL A 418 9.22 -12.79 -11.59
CA VAL A 418 8.08 -11.85 -11.52
C VAL A 418 8.47 -10.48 -12.08
N ASN A 419 9.65 -9.97 -11.74
CA ASN A 419 10.12 -8.68 -12.25
C ASN A 419 10.30 -8.67 -13.76
N ASN A 420 10.88 -9.72 -14.35
CA ASN A 420 11.06 -9.84 -15.79
C ASN A 420 9.71 -9.90 -16.52
N PHE A 421 8.74 -10.64 -15.97
CA PHE A 421 7.39 -10.67 -16.51
C PHE A 421 6.81 -9.26 -16.64
N PHE A 422 6.77 -8.48 -15.54
CA PHE A 422 6.20 -7.13 -15.59
C PHE A 422 7.02 -6.19 -16.47
N TYR A 423 8.35 -6.31 -16.47
CA TYR A 423 9.21 -5.52 -17.33
C TYR A 423 8.88 -5.73 -18.82
N ASP A 424 8.74 -6.98 -19.24
CA ASP A 424 8.45 -7.33 -20.63
C ASP A 424 7.09 -6.79 -21.08
N LYS A 425 6.06 -6.90 -20.22
CA LYS A 425 4.72 -6.36 -20.52
C LYS A 425 4.71 -4.83 -20.62
N LEU A 426 5.34 -4.14 -19.66
CA LEU A 426 5.43 -2.68 -19.66
C LEU A 426 6.22 -2.16 -20.86
N SER A 427 7.33 -2.81 -21.18
CA SER A 427 8.23 -2.40 -22.27
C SER A 427 7.66 -2.68 -23.66
N ALA A 428 6.70 -3.61 -23.78
CA ALA A 428 6.04 -3.94 -25.03
C ALA A 428 5.06 -2.87 -25.51
N ILE A 429 4.59 -1.98 -24.63
CA ILE A 429 3.75 -0.83 -24.99
C ILE A 429 4.65 0.40 -25.13
N PRO A 430 4.84 0.96 -26.36
CA PRO A 430 5.82 2.02 -26.59
C PRO A 430 5.58 3.29 -25.77
N THR A 431 4.32 3.66 -25.53
CA THR A 431 3.97 4.87 -24.75
C THR A 431 4.29 4.69 -23.27
N ILE A 432 3.95 3.53 -22.69
CA ILE A 432 4.33 3.16 -21.32
C ILE A 432 5.85 3.17 -21.15
N LYS A 433 6.56 2.50 -22.07
CA LYS A 433 8.01 2.48 -22.08
C LYS A 433 8.62 3.89 -22.16
N ALA A 434 8.12 4.73 -23.06
CA ALA A 434 8.59 6.10 -23.21
C ALA A 434 8.37 6.92 -21.92
N TYR A 435 7.25 6.71 -21.23
CA TYR A 435 6.97 7.35 -19.94
C TYR A 435 7.97 6.93 -18.85
N MET A 436 8.23 5.61 -18.74
CA MET A 436 9.24 5.07 -17.81
C MET A 436 10.65 5.58 -18.10
N ASP A 437 11.04 5.63 -19.38
CA ASP A 437 12.32 6.17 -19.82
C ASP A 437 12.45 7.65 -19.47
N GLY A 438 11.36 8.43 -19.64
CA GLY A 438 11.30 9.85 -19.28
C GLY A 438 11.51 10.11 -17.79
N ILE A 439 10.90 9.28 -16.92
CA ILE A 439 11.11 9.35 -15.47
C ILE A 439 12.56 8.99 -15.12
N SER A 440 13.11 7.94 -15.73
CA SER A 440 14.46 7.44 -15.42
C SER A 440 15.56 8.38 -15.92
N GLY A 441 15.32 9.11 -17.01
CA GLY A 441 16.24 10.11 -17.57
C GLY A 441 16.28 11.45 -16.82
N THR A 442 15.40 11.64 -15.84
CA THR A 442 15.33 12.87 -15.04
C THR A 442 15.95 12.57 -13.66
N GLU A 443 17.11 13.15 -13.34
CA GLU A 443 17.68 13.04 -11.98
C GLU A 443 16.72 13.68 -10.96
N LYS A 444 15.90 12.87 -10.27
CA LYS A 444 15.01 13.35 -9.20
C LYS A 444 15.72 13.22 -7.85
N LYS A 445 15.76 14.30 -7.06
CA LYS A 445 16.21 14.26 -5.65
C LYS A 445 15.13 13.54 -4.82
N ILE A 446 15.45 12.35 -4.32
CA ILE A 446 14.64 11.66 -3.33
C ILE A 446 15.01 12.22 -1.96
N HIS A 447 14.02 12.68 -1.18
CA HIS A 447 14.19 13.12 0.19
C HIS A 447 14.11 11.97 1.19
#